data_AF-A0AAV5HVL5-F1
#
_entry.id   AF-A0AAV5HVL5-F1
#
_cell.length_a   1.000
_cell.length_b   1.000
_cell.length_c   1.000
_cell.angle_alpha   90.00
_cell.angle_beta   90.00
_cell.angle_gamma   90.00
#
_symmetry.space_group_name_H-M   'P 1'
#
loop_
_entity.id
_entity.type
_entity.pdbx_description
1 polymer ?
#
loop_
_entity_poly.entity_id
_entity_poly.type
_entity_poly.pdbx_seq_one_letter_code
_entity_poly.pdbx_strand_id
1 'polypeptide(L)' 'MEAAMGLMRRMPPKQTETALSALLSLLPHHSSDLLSQVDQPLLVLCDVDCGKEFILCEYNRDADSYRYA' A
#
# COMPACT_ATOMS: atom_id res chain seq x y z
N MET A 1 3.92 11.60 12.42
CA MET A 1 4.40 11.15 11.09
C MET A 1 5.83 10.61 11.14
N GLU A 2 6.80 11.42 11.59
CA GLU A 2 8.24 11.07 11.52
C GLU A 2 8.62 9.77 12.23
N ALA A 3 8.03 9.49 13.41
CA ALA A 3 8.24 8.24 14.13
C ALA A 3 7.68 7.01 13.39
N ALA A 4 6.49 7.12 12.77
CA ALA A 4 5.89 6.04 11.99
C ALA A 4 6.72 5.75 10.73
N MET A 5 7.14 6.79 10.01
CA MET A 5 8.06 6.67 8.87
C MET A 5 9.44 6.15 9.27
N GLY A 6 9.93 6.52 10.46
CA GLY A 6 11.16 5.98 11.04
C GLY A 6 11.05 4.49 11.35
N LEU A 7 9.87 4.05 11.82
CA LEU A 7 9.58 2.64 12.07
C LEU A 7 9.54 1.86 10.75
N MET A 8 8.79 2.31 9.75
CA MET A 8 8.70 1.65 8.44
C MET A 8 10.06 1.50 7.75
N ARG A 9 10.95 2.51 7.87
CA ARG A 9 12.32 2.44 7.34
C ARG A 9 13.24 1.45 8.06
N ARG A 10 12.89 1.04 9.29
CA ARG A 10 13.67 0.11 10.12
C ARG A 10 13.08 -1.30 10.17
N MET A 11 11.83 -1.47 9.75
CA MET A 11 11.15 -2.75 9.77
C MET A 11 11.74 -3.70 8.71
N PRO A 12 11.80 -5.01 8.98
CA PRO A 12 12.15 -5.99 7.97
C PRO A 12 11.16 -5.91 6.79
N PRO A 13 11.64 -5.98 5.53
CA PRO A 13 10.78 -5.81 4.35
C PRO A 13 9.64 -6.85 4.26
N LYS A 14 9.85 -8.03 4.87
CA LYS A 14 8.82 -9.08 4.96
C LYS A 14 7.66 -8.74 5.89
N GLN A 15 7.82 -7.77 6.78
CA GLN A 15 6.84 -7.39 7.79
C GLN A 15 6.25 -6.00 7.53
N THR A 16 6.66 -5.34 6.45
CA THR A 16 6.20 -3.99 6.09
C THR A 16 4.69 -3.92 5.97
N GLU A 17 4.03 -4.88 5.32
CA GLU A 17 2.57 -4.91 5.18
C GLU A 17 1.86 -5.01 6.54
N THR A 18 2.32 -5.91 7.41
CA THR A 18 1.75 -6.08 8.75
C THR A 18 1.98 -4.85 9.62
N ALA A 19 3.17 -4.25 9.57
CA ALA A 19 3.50 -3.04 10.29
C ALA A 19 2.65 -1.85 9.82
N LEU A 20 2.44 -1.71 8.51
CA LEU A 20 1.57 -0.70 7.93
C LEU A 20 0.13 -0.90 8.40
N SER A 21 -0.41 -2.11 8.31
CA SER A 21 -1.77 -2.43 8.78
C SER A 21 -1.98 -2.10 10.26
N ALA A 22 -0.99 -2.40 11.11
CA ALA A 22 -1.00 -2.03 12.52
C ALA A 22 -0.97 -0.50 12.73
N LEU A 23 -0.14 0.23 11.97
CA LEU A 23 -0.07 1.69 12.02
C LEU A 23 -1.38 2.35 11.55
N LEU A 24 -2.01 1.82 10.51
CA LEU A 24 -3.32 2.29 10.02
C LEU A 24 -4.41 2.10 11.07
N SER A 25 -4.37 0.97 11.79
CA SER A 25 -5.30 0.68 12.90
C SER A 25 -5.08 1.60 14.11
N LEU A 26 -3.82 1.95 14.39
CA LEU A 26 -3.45 2.83 15.51
C LEU A 26 -3.69 4.32 15.21
N LEU A 27 -3.52 4.74 13.95
CA LEU A 27 -3.58 6.14 13.52
C LEU A 27 -4.50 6.28 12.28
N PRO A 28 -5.81 6.02 12.42
CA PRO A 28 -6.74 6.02 11.28
C PRO A 28 -6.81 7.38 10.57
N HIS A 29 -6.61 8.48 11.31
CA HIS A 29 -6.59 9.84 10.76
C HIS A 29 -5.40 10.14 9.83
N HIS A 30 -4.33 9.34 9.90
CA HIS A 30 -3.12 9.51 9.08
C HIS A 30 -2.99 8.41 8.01
N SER A 31 -4.07 7.66 7.77
CA SER A 31 -4.08 6.53 6.84
C SER A 31 -3.65 6.91 5.42
N SER A 32 -4.24 7.98 4.89
CA SER A 32 -3.91 8.53 3.57
C SER A 32 -2.42 8.96 3.46
N ASP A 33 -1.88 9.59 4.49
CA ASP A 33 -0.48 10.06 4.47
C ASP A 33 0.51 8.89 4.56
N LEU A 34 0.17 7.85 5.34
CA LEU A 34 0.98 6.65 5.47
C LEU A 34 0.97 5.83 4.19
N LEU A 35 -0.20 5.62 3.60
CA LEU A 35 -0.36 4.85 2.37
C LEU A 35 0.31 5.50 1.17
N SER A 36 0.34 6.83 1.12
CA SER A 36 1.00 7.59 0.03
C SER A 36 2.52 7.69 0.15
N GLN A 37 3.08 7.50 1.36
CA GLN A 37 4.52 7.65 1.63
C GLN A 37 5.26 6.34 1.88
N VAL A 38 4.54 5.24 2.13
CA VAL A 38 5.14 3.92 2.39
C VAL A 38 5.04 3.06 1.15
N ASP A 39 6.18 2.70 0.59
CA ASP A 39 6.27 1.74 -0.51
C ASP A 39 5.86 0.34 -0.03
N GLN A 40 4.91 -0.25 -0.75
CA GLN A 40 4.48 -1.64 -0.58
C GLN A 40 4.99 -2.46 -1.76
N PRO A 41 5.24 -3.77 -1.57
CA PRO A 41 5.60 -4.64 -2.68
C PRO A 41 4.51 -4.58 -3.76
N LEU A 42 4.94 -4.41 -5.01
CA LEU A 42 4.03 -4.33 -6.15
C LEU A 42 3.39 -5.70 -6.38
N LEU A 43 2.07 -5.71 -6.36
CA LEU A 43 1.27 -6.88 -6.72
C LEU A 43 0.89 -6.80 -8.19
N VAL A 44 0.78 -7.95 -8.84
CA VAL A 44 0.34 -8.03 -10.23
C VAL A 44 -1.01 -8.74 -10.27
N LEU A 45 -2.01 -8.11 -10.89
CA LEU A 45 -3.28 -8.75 -11.20
C LEU A 45 -3.46 -8.86 -12.71
N CYS A 46 -4.24 -9.84 -13.13
CA CYS A 46 -4.64 -10.01 -14.52
C CYS A 46 -6.07 -9.50 -14.68
N ASP A 47 -6.27 -8.62 -15.64
CA ASP A 47 -7.58 -8.16 -16.05
C ASP A 47 -8.33 -9.32 -16.74
N VAL A 48 -9.53 -9.63 -16.25
CA VAL A 48 -10.32 -10.77 -16.74
C VAL A 48 -10.94 -10.54 -18.12
N ASP A 49 -11.11 -9.29 -18.53
CA ASP A 49 -11.78 -8.92 -19.78
C ASP A 49 -10.80 -8.87 -20.95
N CYS A 50 -9.58 -8.37 -20.72
CA CYS A 50 -8.55 -8.22 -21.75
C CYS A 50 -7.33 -9.14 -21.57
N GLY A 51 -7.24 -9.88 -20.48
CA GLY A 51 -6.17 -10.87 -20.23
C GLY A 51 -4.79 -10.25 -20.01
N LYS A 52 -4.73 -8.97 -19.65
CA LYS A 52 -3.48 -8.22 -19.45
C LYS A 52 -3.14 -8.12 -17.98
N GLU A 53 -1.86 -8.28 -17.69
CA GLU A 53 -1.31 -8.07 -16.36
C GLU A 53 -1.09 -6.58 -16.09
N PHE A 54 -1.48 -6.13 -14.90
CA PHE A 54 -1.28 -4.76 -14.42
C PHE A 54 -0.82 -4.76 -12.96
N ILE A 55 -0.11 -3.70 -12.60
CA ILE A 55 0.46 -3.53 -11.26
C ILE A 55 -0.55 -2.84 -10.35
N LEU A 56 -0.69 -3.33 -9.12
CA LEU A 56 -1.43 -2.67 -8.06
C LEU A 56 -0.52 -1.73 -7.29
N CYS A 57 -0.97 -0.50 -7.11
CA CYS A 57 -0.37 0.49 -6.23
C CYS A 57 -1.47 1.39 -5.65
N GLU A 58 -1.12 2.14 -4.61
CA GLU A 58 -2.07 3.11 -4.03
C GLU A 58 -2.49 4.17 -5.08
N TYR A 59 -1.63 4.48 -6.05
CA TYR A 59 -1.90 5.49 -7.08
C TYR A 59 -2.93 5.09 -8.13
N ASN A 60 -3.17 3.78 -8.34
CA ASN A 60 -4.24 3.29 -9.21
C ASN A 60 -5.41 2.70 -8.42
N ARG A 61 -5.45 2.89 -7.09
CA ARG A 61 -6.51 2.41 -6.22
C ARG A 61 -7.58 3.48 -6.02
N ASP A 62 -8.84 3.08 -6.20
CA ASP A 62 -10.02 3.84 -5.79
C ASP A 62 -10.90 2.94 -4.90
N ALA A 63 -10.90 3.22 -3.59
CA ALA A 63 -11.45 2.36 -2.55
C ALA A 63 -10.93 0.91 -2.63
N ASP A 64 -11.75 -0.05 -3.08
CA ASP A 64 -11.38 -1.46 -3.24
C ASP A 64 -11.21 -1.86 -4.71
N SER A 65 -11.26 -0.90 -5.62
CA SER A 65 -11.09 -1.09 -7.07
C SER A 65 -9.74 -0.55 -7.53
N TYR A 66 -9.19 -1.16 -8.58
CA TYR A 66 -7.96 -0.70 -9.22
C TYR A 66 -8.24 -0.31 -10.65
N ARG A 67 -7.77 0.88 -11.05
CA ARG A 67 -7.90 1.37 -12.41
C ARG A 67 -6.87 0.66 -13.29
N TYR A 68 -7.35 -0.14 -14.23
CA TYR A 68 -6.53 -0.61 -15.34
C TYR A 68 -6.28 0.57 -16.30
N ALA A 69 -5.07 0.67 -16.83
CA ALA A 69 -4.69 1.67 -17.83
C ALA A 69 -4.38 0.98 -19.16
#